data_AF-Q1RFS1-F1
#
_entry.id   AF-Q1RFS1-F1
#
_cell.length_a   1.000
_cell.length_b   1.000
_cell.length_c   1.000
_cell.angle_alpha   90.00
_cell.angle_beta   90.00
_cell.angle_gamma   90.00
#
_symmetry.space_group_name_H-M   'P 1'
#
loop_
_entity.id
_entity.type
_entity.pdbx_description
1 polymer ?
#
loop_
_entity_poly.entity_id
_entity_poly.type
_entity_poly.pdbx_seq_one_letter_code
_entity_poly.pdbx_strand_id
1 'polypeptide(L)'
;MAGSDFILPMIVGAVLSWASYSMVAHVTSKRQISTLRAISWGVLGTLSLVLGVSAFAAVGAELPGEKQNALCLINEPECYAKAHHNPVKKCKQVMDEKATFRHVWLDSEEQPVFSTYLWHDKNKQTIQIFGQQAKAINSLGMQTPLQYFCVFNANTGEVIAASFE
;
A
#
# COMPACT_ATOMS: atom_id res chain seq x y z
N MET A 1 -24.43 -11.05 30.32
CA MET A 1 -25.59 -10.80 29.44
C MET A 1 -25.08 -10.72 28.02
N ALA A 2 -25.08 -11.83 27.30
CA ALA A 2 -24.81 -11.87 25.85
C ALA A 2 -26.17 -12.00 25.17
N GLY A 3 -26.56 -10.92 24.48
CA GLY A 3 -27.85 -10.77 23.83
C GLY A 3 -28.03 -11.73 22.67
N SER A 4 -29.27 -12.13 22.49
CA SER A 4 -29.85 -13.10 21.57
C SER A 4 -29.77 -12.76 20.07
N ASP A 5 -28.81 -11.94 19.63
CA ASP A 5 -28.79 -11.41 18.25
C ASP A 5 -27.96 -12.23 17.25
N PHE A 6 -27.36 -13.35 17.69
CA PHE A 6 -26.54 -14.20 16.81
C PHE A 6 -27.25 -15.44 16.23
N ILE A 7 -28.51 -15.71 16.60
CA ILE A 7 -29.22 -16.93 16.14
C ILE A 7 -29.95 -16.71 14.80
N LEU A 8 -30.22 -15.46 14.41
CA LEU A 8 -31.01 -15.15 13.21
C LEU A 8 -30.33 -15.39 11.84
N PRO A 9 -29.01 -15.24 11.63
CA PRO A 9 -28.44 -15.44 10.29
C PRO A 9 -28.21 -16.93 9.95
N MET A 10 -28.12 -17.82 10.94
CA MET A 10 -27.88 -19.26 10.68
C MET A 10 -29.13 -20.00 10.20
N ILE A 11 -30.32 -19.62 10.69
CA ILE A 11 -31.58 -20.31 10.33
C ILE A 11 -32.08 -19.89 8.95
N VAL A 12 -31.85 -18.63 8.55
CA VAL A 12 -32.24 -18.12 7.21
C VAL A 12 -31.40 -18.77 6.08
N GLY A 13 -30.13 -19.08 6.33
CA GLY A 13 -29.25 -19.73 5.35
C GLY A 13 -29.63 -21.19 5.03
N ALA A 14 -30.16 -21.94 6.01
CA ALA A 14 -30.54 -23.35 5.82
C ALA A 14 -31.87 -23.51 5.04
N VAL A 15 -32.81 -22.57 5.17
CA VAL A 15 -34.11 -22.64 4.47
C VAL A 15 -33.98 -22.23 3.01
N LEU A 16 -33.16 -21.22 2.69
CA LEU A 16 -32.92 -20.78 1.31
C LEU A 16 -32.12 -21.81 0.49
N SER A 17 -31.25 -22.58 1.13
CA SER A 17 -30.49 -23.66 0.47
C SER A 17 -31.36 -24.90 0.19
N TRP A 18 -32.34 -25.21 1.04
CA TRP A 18 -33.27 -26.32 0.79
C TRP A 18 -34.29 -26.01 -0.32
N ALA A 19 -34.83 -24.79 -0.36
CA ALA A 19 -35.77 -24.37 -1.40
C ALA A 19 -35.14 -24.28 -2.80
N SER A 20 -33.86 -23.89 -2.87
CA SER A 20 -33.11 -23.84 -4.13
C SER A 20 -32.73 -25.24 -4.65
N TYR A 21 -32.41 -26.20 -3.76
CA TYR A 21 -32.13 -27.58 -4.17
C TYR A 21 -33.37 -28.34 -4.66
N SER A 22 -34.54 -28.14 -4.04
CA SER A 22 -35.78 -28.85 -4.43
C SER A 22 -36.36 -28.37 -5.76
N MET A 23 -36.27 -27.06 -6.04
CA MET A 23 -36.62 -26.48 -7.35
C MET A 23 -35.72 -27.02 -8.47
N VAL A 24 -34.41 -27.15 -8.22
CA VAL A 24 -33.47 -27.69 -9.22
C VAL A 24 -33.76 -29.17 -9.48
N ALA A 25 -34.04 -29.97 -8.45
CA ALA A 25 -34.40 -31.39 -8.62
C ALA A 25 -35.72 -31.56 -9.40
N HIS A 26 -36.76 -30.77 -9.10
CA HIS A 26 -38.05 -30.85 -9.80
C HIS A 26 -37.98 -30.39 -11.26
N VAL A 27 -37.08 -29.47 -11.61
CA VAL A 27 -36.87 -29.02 -12.99
C VAL A 27 -36.04 -30.02 -13.81
N THR A 28 -35.26 -30.89 -13.16
CA THR A 28 -34.46 -31.92 -13.87
C THR A 28 -35.24 -33.19 -14.26
N SER A 29 -36.48 -33.36 -13.81
CA SER A 29 -37.28 -34.58 -14.08
C SER A 29 -38.09 -34.55 -15.39
N LYS A 30 -38.10 -33.46 -16.15
CA LYS A 30 -38.72 -33.44 -17.49
C LYS A 30 -37.66 -33.31 -18.59
N ARG A 31 -37.37 -34.49 -19.14
CA ARG A 31 -36.70 -34.80 -20.41
C ARG A 31 -37.04 -33.76 -21.50
N GLN A 32 -36.01 -33.28 -22.20
CA GLN A 32 -35.99 -32.37 -23.36
C GLN A 32 -35.93 -30.86 -23.13
N ILE A 33 -34.82 -30.29 -22.66
CA ILE A 33 -34.43 -28.90 -23.02
C ILE A 33 -32.89 -28.77 -23.02
N SER A 34 -32.18 -29.43 -23.94
CA SER A 34 -30.70 -29.38 -24.00
C SER A 34 -30.13 -28.24 -24.84
N THR A 35 -30.92 -27.59 -25.70
CA THR A 35 -30.40 -26.60 -26.66
C THR A 35 -30.60 -25.15 -26.25
N LEU A 36 -31.61 -24.82 -25.44
CA LEU A 36 -31.86 -23.43 -24.99
C LEU A 36 -30.99 -23.00 -23.80
N ARG A 37 -30.52 -23.94 -22.96
CA ARG A 37 -29.70 -23.63 -21.77
C ARG A 37 -28.25 -23.24 -22.08
N ALA A 38 -27.71 -23.65 -23.23
CA ALA A 38 -26.34 -23.29 -23.62
C ALA A 38 -26.23 -21.80 -23.98
N ILE A 39 -27.27 -21.25 -24.64
CA ILE A 39 -27.30 -19.85 -25.06
C ILE A 39 -27.53 -18.93 -23.84
N SER A 40 -28.39 -19.34 -22.87
CA SER A 40 -28.66 -18.52 -21.69
C SER A 40 -27.47 -18.41 -20.74
N TRP A 41 -26.65 -19.47 -20.60
CA TRP A 41 -25.46 -19.43 -19.72
C TRP A 41 -24.31 -18.61 -20.33
N GLY A 42 -24.18 -18.59 -21.66
CA GLY A 42 -23.17 -17.77 -22.34
C GLY A 42 -23.41 -16.27 -22.19
N VAL A 43 -24.66 -15.83 -22.33
CA VAL A 43 -25.03 -14.40 -22.23
C VAL A 43 -24.91 -13.88 -20.79
N LEU A 44 -25.30 -14.68 -19.79
CA LEU A 44 -25.20 -14.28 -18.38
C LEU A 44 -23.73 -14.20 -17.90
N GLY A 45 -22.85 -15.07 -18.42
CA GLY A 45 -21.42 -15.05 -18.11
C GLY A 45 -20.72 -13.80 -18.64
N THR A 46 -21.05 -13.36 -19.86
CA THR A 46 -20.48 -12.13 -20.44
C THR A 46 -20.97 -10.86 -19.74
N LEU A 47 -22.22 -10.81 -19.28
CA LEU A 47 -22.78 -9.65 -18.58
C LEU A 47 -22.15 -9.44 -17.18
N SER A 48 -21.85 -10.52 -16.45
CA SER A 48 -21.17 -10.43 -15.16
C SER A 48 -19.72 -9.93 -15.26
N LEU A 49 -19.04 -10.14 -16.39
CA LEU A 49 -17.67 -9.69 -16.59
C LEU A 49 -17.58 -8.19 -16.92
N VAL A 50 -18.63 -7.60 -17.50
CA VAL A 50 -18.68 -6.17 -17.88
C VAL A 50 -19.10 -5.27 -16.70
N LEU A 51 -19.84 -5.78 -15.72
CA LEU A 51 -20.28 -5.00 -14.54
C LEU A 51 -19.36 -5.12 -13.31
N GLY A 52 -18.33 -5.98 -13.35
CA GLY A 52 -17.42 -6.23 -12.23
C GLY A 52 -16.22 -5.28 -12.09
N VAL A 53 -16.07 -4.27 -12.96
CA VAL A 53 -14.80 -3.49 -13.07
C VAL A 53 -14.87 -2.09 -12.43
N SER A 54 -15.84 -1.78 -11.57
CA SER A 54 -15.93 -0.41 -10.98
C SER A 54 -16.31 -0.33 -9.50
N ALA A 55 -15.79 -1.23 -8.65
CA ALA A 55 -15.99 -1.14 -7.19
C ALA A 55 -14.71 -1.12 -6.33
N PHE A 56 -13.52 -0.93 -6.91
CA PHE A 56 -12.28 -0.72 -6.13
C PHE A 56 -11.50 0.52 -6.58
N ALA A 57 -12.19 1.65 -6.67
CA ALA A 57 -11.56 2.97 -6.76
C ALA A 57 -11.96 3.81 -5.54
N ALA A 58 -11.71 3.29 -4.33
CA ALA A 58 -11.89 4.04 -3.10
C ALA A 58 -11.02 3.51 -1.94
N VAL A 59 -9.79 3.06 -2.22
CA VAL A 59 -8.75 2.94 -1.19
C VAL A 59 -7.43 3.27 -1.90
N GLY A 60 -6.87 4.44 -1.61
CA GLY A 60 -5.73 4.98 -2.36
C GLY A 60 -5.81 6.49 -2.59
N ALA A 61 -6.76 7.19 -1.98
CA ALA A 61 -6.42 8.50 -1.48
C ALA A 61 -5.55 8.24 -0.23
N GLU A 62 -4.23 8.33 -0.39
CA GLU A 62 -3.38 8.74 0.71
C GLU A 62 -4.10 9.93 1.36
N LEU A 63 -4.61 9.75 2.57
CA LEU A 63 -5.02 10.89 3.36
C LEU A 63 -3.81 11.83 3.31
N PRO A 64 -3.95 13.06 2.79
CA PRO A 64 -2.90 14.05 2.97
C PRO A 64 -2.74 14.13 4.47
N GLY A 65 -1.60 13.61 4.95
CA GLY A 65 -1.38 13.28 6.34
C GLY A 65 -2.07 14.32 7.19
N GLU A 66 -3.14 13.90 7.86
CA GLU A 66 -3.70 14.67 8.96
C GLU A 66 -2.47 15.14 9.72
N LYS A 67 -2.27 16.47 9.78
CA LYS A 67 -1.24 17.09 10.61
C LYS A 67 -1.56 16.61 12.02
N GLN A 68 -1.13 15.40 12.34
CA GLN A 68 -1.12 14.88 13.67
C GLN A 68 -0.12 15.81 14.31
N ASN A 69 -0.65 16.82 15.01
CA ASN A 69 0.04 17.48 16.10
C ASN A 69 0.26 16.45 17.22
N ALA A 70 0.76 15.26 16.87
CA ALA A 70 1.42 14.37 17.78
C ALA A 70 2.56 15.21 18.33
N LEU A 71 2.54 15.41 19.65
CA LEU A 71 3.61 16.04 20.39
C LEU A 71 4.83 15.12 20.29
N CYS A 72 5.52 15.15 19.14
CA CYS A 72 6.80 14.49 18.98
C CYS A 72 7.78 15.16 19.93
N LEU A 73 8.32 14.39 20.86
CA LEU A 73 9.39 14.88 21.72
C LEU A 73 10.62 15.16 20.88
N ILE A 74 11.34 16.25 21.16
CA ILE A 74 12.60 16.59 20.49
C ILE A 74 13.64 15.45 20.59
N ASN A 75 13.51 14.53 21.55
CA ASN A 75 14.42 13.39 21.65
C ASN A 75 14.16 12.29 20.62
N GLU A 76 13.07 12.35 19.87
CA GLU A 76 12.69 11.38 18.85
C GLU A 76 12.82 11.99 17.44
N PRO A 77 14.00 11.92 16.81
CA PRO A 77 14.24 12.55 15.50
C PRO A 77 13.33 11.99 14.41
N GLU A 78 13.00 10.70 14.44
CA GLU A 78 12.11 10.08 13.46
C GLU A 78 10.69 10.66 13.52
N CYS A 79 10.10 10.72 14.73
CA CYS A 79 8.79 11.32 14.94
C CYS A 79 8.81 12.78 14.46
N TYR A 80 9.81 13.54 14.90
CA TYR A 80 9.95 14.95 14.55
C TYR A 80 10.03 15.17 13.04
N ALA A 81 10.87 14.39 12.33
CA ALA A 81 11.01 14.43 10.88
C ALA A 81 9.70 14.17 10.15
N LYS A 82 8.99 13.10 10.53
CA LYS A 82 7.73 12.69 9.88
C LYS A 82 6.57 13.66 10.14
N ALA A 83 6.52 14.28 11.32
CA ALA A 83 5.46 15.22 11.68
C ALA A 83 5.61 16.61 11.03
N HIS A 84 6.81 17.00 10.62
CA HIS A 84 7.08 18.32 10.03
C HIS A 84 7.03 18.26 8.49
N HIS A 85 8.17 18.00 7.84
CA HIS A 85 8.31 18.07 6.39
C HIS A 85 8.47 16.72 5.69
N ASN A 86 8.65 15.63 6.45
CA ASN A 86 9.00 14.28 5.97
C ASN A 86 10.04 14.28 4.81
N PRO A 87 11.33 14.06 5.11
CA PRO A 87 12.41 14.31 4.16
C PRO A 87 12.48 13.31 3.00
N VAL A 88 11.83 12.15 3.09
CA VAL A 88 12.09 10.98 2.24
C VAL A 88 12.03 11.33 0.75
N LYS A 89 10.93 11.95 0.31
CA LYS A 89 10.74 12.31 -1.11
C LYS A 89 11.81 13.28 -1.60
N LYS A 90 12.13 14.31 -0.81
CA LYS A 90 13.08 15.35 -1.22
C LYS A 90 14.52 14.83 -1.21
N CYS A 91 14.87 14.01 -0.23
CA CYS A 91 16.18 13.35 -0.17
C CYS A 91 16.38 12.40 -1.37
N LYS A 92 15.38 11.56 -1.71
CA LYS A 92 15.43 10.72 -2.93
C LYS A 92 15.67 11.58 -4.16
N GLN A 93 14.89 12.66 -4.33
CA GLN A 93 15.04 13.56 -5.47
C GLN A 93 16.45 14.13 -5.58
N VAL A 94 17.00 14.70 -4.50
CA VAL A 94 18.35 15.30 -4.52
C VAL A 94 19.43 14.25 -4.79
N MET A 95 19.25 13.04 -4.28
CA MET A 95 20.14 11.92 -4.52
C MET A 95 20.10 11.45 -5.99
N ASP A 96 18.89 11.34 -6.55
CA ASP A 96 18.66 10.98 -7.95
C ASP A 96 19.28 12.02 -8.90
N GLU A 97 19.16 13.32 -8.58
CA GLU A 97 19.75 14.42 -9.34
C GLU A 97 21.28 14.44 -9.27
N LYS A 98 21.88 14.00 -8.16
CA LYS A 98 23.34 13.97 -7.96
C LYS A 98 24.01 12.68 -8.42
N ALA A 99 23.25 11.61 -8.62
CA ALA A 99 23.79 10.31 -8.99
C ALA A 99 24.43 10.35 -10.39
N THR A 100 25.71 9.97 -10.49
CA THR A 100 26.41 9.81 -11.77
C THR A 100 26.24 8.39 -12.36
N PHE A 101 25.52 7.52 -11.65
CA PHE A 101 25.32 6.11 -12.00
C PHE A 101 23.84 5.77 -11.93
N ARG A 102 23.45 4.64 -12.52
CA ARG A 102 22.08 4.14 -12.45
C ARG A 102 21.87 3.42 -11.13
N HIS A 103 20.77 3.70 -10.45
CA HIS A 103 20.36 2.99 -9.24
C HIS A 103 18.87 2.74 -9.22
N VAL A 104 18.45 1.87 -8.30
CA VAL A 104 17.06 1.57 -8.01
C VAL A 104 16.83 1.61 -6.50
N TRP A 105 15.71 2.21 -6.11
CA TRP A 105 15.20 2.20 -4.75
C TRP A 105 14.36 0.94 -4.51
N LEU A 106 14.53 0.30 -3.36
CA LEU A 106 13.79 -0.89 -2.93
C LEU A 106 12.81 -0.50 -1.82
N ASP A 107 11.81 0.29 -2.17
CA ASP A 107 10.85 0.86 -1.22
C ASP A 107 9.71 -0.13 -0.93
N SER A 108 9.50 -0.47 0.34
CA SER A 108 8.33 -1.23 0.79
C SER A 108 7.86 -0.74 2.16
N GLU A 109 6.63 -1.08 2.54
CA GLU A 109 6.09 -0.71 3.86
C GLU A 109 6.92 -1.30 5.01
N GLU A 110 7.42 -2.54 4.84
CA GLU A 110 8.24 -3.23 5.84
C GLU A 110 9.70 -2.76 5.84
N GLN A 111 10.20 -2.28 4.70
CA GLN A 111 11.58 -1.87 4.51
C GLN A 111 11.64 -0.50 3.83
N PRO A 112 11.46 0.58 4.60
CA PRO A 112 11.50 1.93 4.05
C PRO A 112 12.90 2.25 3.52
N VAL A 113 12.94 3.06 2.46
CA VAL A 113 14.22 3.55 1.90
C VAL A 113 15.07 4.34 2.89
N PHE A 114 14.48 4.97 3.90
CA PHE A 114 15.21 5.55 5.02
C PHE A 114 14.61 5.01 6.32
N SER A 115 15.43 4.32 7.09
CA SER A 115 14.99 3.61 8.30
C SER A 115 15.62 4.15 9.58
N THR A 116 16.75 4.87 9.49
CA THR A 116 17.47 5.37 10.65
C THR A 116 17.49 6.89 10.64
N TYR A 117 17.10 7.50 11.76
CA TYR A 117 17.01 8.94 11.95
C TYR A 117 17.85 9.34 13.15
N LEU A 118 18.83 10.22 12.95
CA LEU A 118 19.69 10.74 14.00
C LEU A 118 19.70 12.26 13.97
N TRP A 119 19.81 12.89 15.13
CA TRP A 119 20.08 14.32 15.19
C TRP A 119 21.49 14.60 14.69
N HIS A 120 21.59 15.39 13.63
CA HIS A 120 22.88 15.92 13.17
C HIS A 120 23.29 17.12 14.02
N ASP A 121 22.34 18.02 14.27
CA ASP A 121 22.45 19.14 15.20
C ASP A 121 21.05 19.44 15.76
N LYS A 122 20.87 19.17 17.07
CA LYS A 122 19.59 19.39 17.77
C LYS A 122 19.22 20.86 17.84
N ASN A 123 20.20 21.76 18.01
CA ASN A 123 19.94 23.20 18.17
C ASN A 123 19.48 23.83 16.86
N LYS A 124 20.00 23.34 15.73
CA LYS A 124 19.58 23.76 14.39
C LYS A 124 18.42 22.93 13.83
N GLN A 125 17.92 21.97 14.61
CA GLN A 125 16.88 21.02 14.20
C GLN A 125 17.20 20.34 12.86
N THR A 126 18.48 20.00 12.65
CA THR A 126 18.92 19.24 11.48
C THR A 126 19.02 17.76 11.81
N ILE A 127 18.46 16.95 10.93
CA ILE A 127 18.37 15.49 11.09
C ILE A 127 19.14 14.85 9.94
N GLN A 128 19.90 13.83 10.28
CA GLN A 128 20.53 12.94 9.31
C GLN A 128 19.73 11.64 9.26
N ILE A 129 19.32 11.26 8.05
CA ILE A 129 18.63 10.01 7.78
C ILE A 129 19.54 9.09 6.97
N PHE A 130 19.46 7.80 7.25
CA PHE A 130 20.26 6.77 6.58
C PHE A 130 19.36 5.70 5.98
N GLY A 131 19.86 5.08 4.91
CA GLY A 131 19.22 3.97 4.27
C GLY A 131 20.20 3.04 3.59
N GLN A 132 19.71 1.83 3.33
CA GLN A 132 20.45 0.76 2.66
C GLN A 132 19.59 0.01 1.63
N GLN A 133 18.38 0.51 1.35
CA GLN A 133 17.41 -0.08 0.44
C GLN A 133 17.52 0.57 -0.94
N ALA A 134 18.74 0.60 -1.46
CA ALA A 134 19.03 0.99 -2.83
C ALA A 134 20.13 0.12 -3.41
N LYS A 135 20.13 -0.05 -4.73
CA LYS A 135 21.18 -0.80 -5.43
C LYS A 135 21.65 -0.02 -6.66
N ALA A 136 22.97 0.05 -6.84
CA ALA A 136 23.57 0.53 -8.08
C ALA A 136 23.52 -0.55 -9.15
N ILE A 137 23.36 -0.15 -10.41
CA ILE A 137 23.30 -1.03 -11.57
C ILE A 137 24.47 -0.66 -12.49
N ASN A 138 25.37 -1.62 -12.72
CA ASN A 138 26.48 -1.41 -13.65
C ASN A 138 26.08 -1.68 -15.12
N SER A 139 27.02 -1.50 -16.06
CA SER A 139 26.78 -1.72 -17.50
C SER A 139 26.40 -3.16 -17.87
N LEU A 140 26.71 -4.13 -17.01
CA LEU A 140 26.37 -5.55 -17.18
C LEU A 140 25.02 -5.91 -16.51
N GLY A 141 24.33 -4.95 -15.88
CA GLY A 141 23.08 -5.18 -15.15
C GLY A 141 23.25 -5.79 -13.75
N MET A 142 24.49 -5.92 -13.26
CA MET A 142 24.76 -6.41 -11.91
C MET A 142 24.33 -5.37 -10.88
N GLN A 143 23.66 -5.83 -9.81
CA GLN A 143 23.16 -4.97 -8.76
C GLN A 143 24.03 -5.04 -7.50
N THR A 144 24.51 -3.90 -7.02
CA THR A 144 25.34 -3.78 -5.82
C THR A 144 24.60 -2.95 -4.76
N PRO A 145 24.47 -3.41 -3.51
CA PRO A 145 23.85 -2.63 -2.43
C PRO A 145 24.55 -1.28 -2.22
N LEU A 146 23.78 -0.25 -1.91
CA LEU A 146 24.27 1.09 -1.57
C LEU A 146 23.89 1.43 -0.14
N GLN A 147 24.83 2.03 0.58
CA GLN A 147 24.53 2.81 1.78
C GLN A 147 24.48 4.28 1.40
N TYR A 148 23.65 5.05 2.09
CA TYR A 148 23.48 6.46 1.79
C TYR A 148 22.91 7.21 2.97
N PHE A 149 23.11 8.51 2.94
CA PHE A 149 22.55 9.42 3.92
C PHE A 149 22.00 10.69 3.29
N CYS A 150 21.12 11.37 4.04
CA CYS A 150 20.65 12.71 3.73
C CYS A 150 20.56 13.53 5.02
N VAL A 151 21.13 14.72 5.03
CA VAL A 151 21.02 15.72 6.10
C VAL A 151 20.08 16.81 5.63
N PHE A 152 19.07 17.13 6.44
CA PHE A 152 18.08 18.15 6.13
C PHE A 152 17.71 18.95 7.38
N ASN A 153 17.20 20.16 7.18
CA ASN A 153 16.59 20.95 8.23
C ASN A 153 15.12 20.54 8.42
N ALA A 154 14.76 20.04 9.59
CA ALA A 154 13.41 19.51 9.83
C ALA A 154 12.33 20.61 9.92
N ASN A 155 12.70 21.84 10.25
CA ASN A 155 11.76 22.98 10.26
C ASN A 155 11.45 23.52 8.88
N THR A 156 12.40 23.50 7.95
CA THR A 156 12.22 24.10 6.60
C THR A 156 12.03 23.05 5.51
N GLY A 157 12.40 21.79 5.76
CA GLY A 157 12.43 20.73 4.76
C GLY A 157 13.59 20.85 3.76
N GLU A 158 14.52 21.79 3.96
CA GLU A 158 15.66 22.00 3.07
C GLU A 158 16.70 20.89 3.24
N VAL A 159 17.12 20.28 2.13
CA VAL A 159 18.20 19.28 2.11
C VAL A 159 19.54 20.00 2.05
N ILE A 160 20.37 19.77 3.07
CA ILE A 160 21.69 20.40 3.26
C ILE A 160 22.76 19.57 2.56
N ALA A 161 22.72 18.24 2.74
CA ALA A 161 23.66 17.31 2.15
C ALA A 161 22.97 15.97 1.87
N ALA A 162 23.38 15.29 0.81
CA ALA A 162 22.92 13.94 0.52
C ALA A 162 23.98 13.25 -0.34
N SER A 163 24.33 12.01 -0.01
CA SER A 163 25.32 11.23 -0.75
C SER A 163 25.07 9.73 -0.61
N PHE A 164 25.46 8.99 -1.65
CA PHE A 164 25.74 7.56 -1.55
C PHE A 164 27.16 7.38 -0.97
N GLU A 165 27.35 6.31 -0.20
CA GLU A 165 28.64 5.87 0.35
C GLU A 165 29.28 4.77 -0.50
#